data_AF-A0A2A5HBS5-F1
#
_entry.id   AF-A0A2A5HBS5-F1
#
_cell.length_a   1.000
_cell.length_b   1.000
_cell.length_c   1.000
_cell.angle_alpha   90.00
_cell.angle_beta   90.00
_cell.angle_gamma   90.00
#
_symmetry.space_group_name_H-M   'P 1'
#
loop_
_entity.id
_entity.type
_entity.pdbx_description
1 polymer ?
#
loop_
_entity_poly.entity_id
_entity_poly.type
_entity_poly.pdbx_seq_one_letter_code
_entity_poly.pdbx_strand_id
1 'polypeptide(L)'
;SASGGASYVWSPGNSLSDSTIFNPLAFPTATTSYIVNVLDTNGCNNSDTVLVTVNPLPTINAGNDVSICDGDTAQLQATGASSYLWTPSAGLSDTTIANPLAFPTVTTSYVVTGTDTNSCSNTDTVVVNVNALPTITAFSDTAVCSGVSVQLNATGGSAYTWVPAATLNNANIPNPIASPITTTTYQVTGVDTNGCSNVDSVTITINALPTINAGTDVAICIGDTAQLQASGGNGYLWTPSAGLLDTTIANPLAFPTVTTTYIVMGTDTNACEGTDTIVVTVNPLPTISAGLTDTVYICNGDSAQLNATGGTSYVWTPNTNITNNTIANPFVFPPVTTTYYVTGTDANTCSNSDSVVVSVFAIPNLTDTVLCVGDSIQLTAYGPPGATYTWTPPTDLSNPNISNPYTSTTVTITYTVTVQDTNSCIDTTQITVTAEDKPNAAFTVETTPACDGILAVFDNTSTGADSYLWLFGDGSQSNETHPTYTFTYGASFTTILNAYSANGCVDTAMFNISSLSFEEQFNLTPPSVLTPNRDGHNDEFKLDLPEAISACTNIEIFNRWGMKMFESKGQNIGWDGRTTAGEEVPDGTYFYIVDVKGIIKKGSITLMR
;
A
#
# COMPACT_ATOMS: atom_id res chain seq x y z
N SER A 1 -105.24 74.52 45.47
CA SER A 1 -106.50 74.51 46.24
C SER A 1 -107.03 75.92 46.44
N ALA A 2 -108.35 76.08 46.55
CA ALA A 2 -109.08 77.30 46.92
C ALA A 2 -109.94 77.02 48.17
N SER A 3 -110.36 78.06 48.91
CA SER A 3 -111.19 77.91 50.13
C SER A 3 -112.11 79.13 50.32
N GLY A 4 -113.12 79.02 51.20
CA GLY A 4 -113.93 80.18 51.64
C GLY A 4 -115.15 80.56 50.79
N GLY A 5 -115.69 79.69 49.93
CA GLY A 5 -116.89 79.96 49.13
C GLY A 5 -117.84 78.77 49.01
N ALA A 6 -119.05 79.02 48.52
CA ALA A 6 -120.10 78.01 48.31
C ALA A 6 -119.95 77.28 46.96
N SER A 7 -119.33 77.91 45.95
CA SER A 7 -118.96 77.27 44.68
C SER A 7 -117.63 77.78 44.14
N TYR A 8 -116.92 76.91 43.42
CA TYR A 8 -115.62 77.18 42.79
C TYR A 8 -115.71 76.93 41.29
N VAL A 9 -115.10 77.77 40.48
CA VAL A 9 -114.94 77.54 39.03
C VAL A 9 -113.53 77.92 38.61
N TRP A 10 -112.72 76.92 38.25
CA TRP A 10 -111.38 77.08 37.73
C TRP A 10 -111.37 77.23 36.21
N SER A 11 -110.57 78.16 35.71
CA SER A 11 -110.36 78.39 34.28
C SER A 11 -108.87 78.59 33.99
N PRO A 12 -108.29 77.92 32.97
CA PRO A 12 -108.93 76.99 32.04
C PRO A 12 -109.19 75.60 32.66
N GLY A 13 -110.34 74.99 32.38
CA GLY A 13 -110.72 73.68 32.97
C GLY A 13 -110.20 72.44 32.23
N ASN A 14 -109.64 72.59 31.02
CA ASN A 14 -109.29 71.50 30.11
C ASN A 14 -108.12 70.61 30.55
N SER A 15 -107.30 71.11 31.47
CA SER A 15 -106.10 70.45 32.00
C SER A 15 -106.20 70.25 33.51
N LEU A 16 -107.42 70.34 34.05
CA LEU A 16 -107.76 70.05 35.43
C LEU A 16 -108.56 68.76 35.50
N SER A 17 -108.43 68.02 36.60
CA SER A 17 -109.23 66.83 36.85
C SER A 17 -110.73 67.14 37.00
N ASP A 18 -111.07 68.29 37.60
CA ASP A 18 -112.44 68.81 37.73
C ASP A 18 -112.41 70.32 38.03
N SER A 19 -112.94 71.16 37.14
CA SER A 19 -112.87 72.61 37.31
C SER A 19 -113.82 73.20 38.36
N THR A 20 -114.67 72.41 39.01
CA THR A 20 -115.71 72.92 39.94
C THR A 20 -115.45 72.66 41.42
N ILE A 21 -114.40 71.88 41.73
CA ILE A 21 -114.05 71.52 43.10
C ILE A 21 -112.99 72.47 43.68
N PHE A 22 -112.89 72.48 45.00
CA PHE A 22 -111.93 73.35 45.69
C PHE A 22 -110.46 72.94 45.46
N ASN A 23 -110.16 71.69 45.09
CA ASN A 23 -108.78 71.22 44.89
C ASN A 23 -108.62 70.23 43.70
N PRO A 24 -108.63 70.72 42.46
CA PRO A 24 -108.33 69.90 41.29
C PRO A 24 -106.84 69.54 41.15
N LEU A 25 -106.56 68.41 40.52
CA LEU A 25 -105.22 68.07 40.02
C LEU A 25 -105.03 68.69 38.63
N ALA A 26 -103.87 69.30 38.38
CA ALA A 26 -103.54 69.95 37.11
C ALA A 26 -102.53 69.12 36.32
N PHE A 27 -102.79 68.91 35.02
CA PHE A 27 -101.92 68.22 34.06
C PHE A 27 -101.62 69.12 32.84
N PRO A 28 -101.04 70.31 33.02
CA PRO A 28 -100.70 71.17 31.91
C PRO A 28 -99.53 70.61 31.09
N THR A 29 -99.55 70.79 29.77
CA THR A 29 -98.43 70.46 28.87
C THR A 29 -97.49 71.65 28.61
N ALA A 30 -97.87 72.84 29.08
CA ALA A 30 -97.07 74.07 29.09
C ALA A 30 -97.41 74.90 30.33
N THR A 31 -96.54 75.79 30.79
CA THR A 31 -96.80 76.65 31.95
C THR A 31 -98.15 77.37 31.83
N THR A 32 -99.08 77.02 32.72
CA THR A 32 -100.49 77.44 32.64
C THR A 32 -100.91 78.11 33.94
N SER A 33 -101.54 79.28 33.83
CA SER A 33 -102.16 79.99 34.96
C SER A 33 -103.63 79.58 35.07
N TYR A 34 -104.02 79.05 36.23
CA TYR A 34 -105.40 78.69 36.55
C TYR A 34 -106.00 79.74 37.47
N ILE A 35 -107.11 80.32 37.06
CA ILE A 35 -107.89 81.31 37.80
C ILE A 35 -109.07 80.60 38.43
N VAL A 36 -109.22 80.69 39.76
CA VAL A 36 -110.42 80.23 40.47
C VAL A 36 -111.34 81.40 40.72
N ASN A 37 -112.59 81.29 40.26
CA ASN A 37 -113.67 82.18 40.66
C ASN A 37 -114.45 81.52 41.80
N VAL A 38 -114.65 82.26 42.89
CA VAL A 38 -115.32 81.80 44.11
C VAL A 38 -116.57 82.65 44.33
N LEU A 39 -117.72 82.00 44.54
CA LEU A 39 -118.99 82.66 44.85
C LEU A 39 -119.42 82.31 46.29
N ASP A 40 -119.78 83.31 47.09
CA ASP A 40 -120.33 83.10 48.43
C ASP A 40 -121.86 82.86 48.43
N THR A 41 -122.43 82.49 49.57
CA THR A 41 -123.88 82.22 49.71
C THR A 41 -124.76 83.47 49.54
N ASN A 42 -124.18 84.67 49.58
CA ASN A 42 -124.88 85.94 49.41
C ASN A 42 -124.74 86.51 47.98
N GLY A 43 -124.06 85.78 47.08
CA GLY A 43 -123.91 86.12 45.67
C GLY A 43 -122.74 87.05 45.34
N CYS A 44 -121.79 87.27 46.26
CA CYS A 44 -120.57 88.02 45.98
C CYS A 44 -119.51 87.12 45.32
N ASN A 45 -118.83 87.63 44.28
CA ASN A 45 -117.77 86.92 43.57
C ASN A 45 -116.37 87.51 43.89
N ASN A 46 -115.37 86.63 43.95
CA ASN A 46 -113.95 87.01 43.97
C ASN A 46 -113.14 85.97 43.20
N SER A 47 -111.92 86.31 42.78
CA SER A 47 -111.05 85.42 42.02
C SER A 47 -109.61 85.43 42.51
N ASP A 48 -108.94 84.29 42.43
CA ASP A 48 -107.50 84.16 42.69
C ASP A 48 -106.83 83.33 41.59
N THR A 49 -105.50 83.39 41.47
CA THR A 49 -104.73 82.73 40.41
C THR A 49 -103.60 81.87 40.95
N VAL A 50 -103.44 80.65 40.42
CA VAL A 50 -102.30 79.77 40.67
C VAL A 50 -101.57 79.45 39.36
N LEU A 51 -100.25 79.58 39.36
CA LEU A 51 -99.41 79.27 38.21
C LEU A 51 -98.82 77.85 38.37
N VAL A 52 -99.04 76.99 37.38
CA VAL A 52 -98.38 75.68 37.30
C VAL A 52 -97.36 75.72 36.17
N THR A 53 -96.07 75.63 36.52
CA THR A 53 -94.95 75.72 35.58
C THR A 53 -94.57 74.34 35.04
N VAL A 54 -94.43 74.21 33.71
CA VAL A 54 -93.92 73.01 33.04
C VAL A 54 -92.54 73.34 32.50
N ASN A 55 -91.50 72.64 33.00
CA ASN A 55 -90.12 72.86 32.58
C ASN A 55 -89.75 71.94 31.40
N PRO A 56 -89.00 72.42 30.40
CA PRO A 56 -88.51 71.59 29.31
C PRO A 56 -87.49 70.56 29.81
N LEU A 57 -87.41 69.41 29.14
CA LEU A 57 -86.35 68.43 29.42
C LEU A 57 -84.97 68.97 29.02
N PRO A 58 -83.89 68.63 29.76
CA PRO A 58 -82.55 68.99 29.35
C PRO A 58 -82.15 68.28 28.05
N THR A 59 -81.31 68.93 27.25
CA THR A 59 -80.69 68.34 26.06
C THR A 59 -79.34 67.76 26.45
N ILE A 60 -79.25 66.44 26.61
CA ILE A 60 -78.03 65.75 26.99
C ILE A 60 -77.24 65.36 25.75
N ASN A 61 -75.91 65.51 25.80
CA ASN A 61 -75.00 65.03 24.77
C ASN A 61 -73.88 64.22 25.45
N ALA A 62 -73.76 62.93 25.11
CA ALA A 62 -72.82 61.97 25.66
C ALA A 62 -71.43 61.98 24.98
N GLY A 63 -71.27 62.79 23.93
CA GLY A 63 -70.10 62.83 23.07
C GLY A 63 -70.23 61.93 21.83
N ASN A 64 -69.18 61.91 21.01
CA ASN A 64 -69.10 60.98 19.87
C ASN A 64 -68.61 59.61 20.32
N ASP A 65 -68.98 58.57 19.58
CA ASP A 65 -68.43 57.22 19.76
C ASP A 65 -66.90 57.22 19.64
N VAL A 66 -66.25 56.38 20.46
CA VAL A 66 -64.78 56.26 20.53
C VAL A 66 -64.38 54.80 20.32
N SER A 67 -63.26 54.58 19.64
CA SER A 67 -62.65 53.26 19.49
C SER A 67 -61.33 53.21 20.27
N ILE A 68 -61.14 52.14 21.04
CA ILE A 68 -59.94 51.86 21.84
C ILE A 68 -59.44 50.44 21.59
N CYS A 69 -58.18 50.16 21.89
CA CYS A 69 -57.66 48.80 21.92
C CYS A 69 -57.95 48.14 23.27
N ASP A 70 -57.98 46.80 23.31
CA ASP A 70 -58.13 46.07 24.57
C ASP A 70 -57.02 46.46 25.56
N GLY A 71 -57.42 46.92 26.74
CA GLY A 71 -56.53 47.47 27.78
C GLY A 71 -56.35 49.00 27.78
N ASP A 72 -56.79 49.72 26.74
CA ASP A 72 -56.74 51.19 26.68
C ASP A 72 -57.90 51.86 27.43
N THR A 73 -57.82 53.18 27.58
CA THR A 73 -58.86 53.99 28.23
C THR A 73 -59.33 55.14 27.32
N ALA A 74 -60.64 55.34 27.20
CA ALA A 74 -61.26 56.50 26.57
C ALA A 74 -61.79 57.49 27.60
N GLN A 75 -61.60 58.79 27.39
CA GLN A 75 -62.23 59.83 28.21
C GLN A 75 -63.63 60.14 27.63
N LEU A 76 -64.70 59.84 28.38
CA LEU A 76 -66.06 60.24 28.00
C LEU A 76 -66.30 61.70 28.38
N GLN A 77 -67.26 62.36 27.70
CA GLN A 77 -67.63 63.75 27.96
C GLN A 77 -69.13 63.97 27.77
N ALA A 78 -69.85 64.17 28.88
CA ALA A 78 -71.25 64.54 28.87
C ALA A 78 -71.47 66.05 29.11
N THR A 79 -72.44 66.63 28.41
CA THR A 79 -72.86 68.02 28.59
C THR A 79 -74.39 68.13 28.63
N GLY A 80 -74.90 69.28 29.10
CA GLY A 80 -76.32 69.62 29.04
C GLY A 80 -77.14 69.40 30.32
N ALA A 81 -76.52 69.01 31.43
CA ALA A 81 -77.18 68.85 32.73
C ALA A 81 -76.36 69.39 33.92
N SER A 82 -77.01 69.49 35.08
CA SER A 82 -76.38 69.87 36.36
C SER A 82 -75.82 68.68 37.13
N SER A 83 -76.33 67.48 36.88
CA SER A 83 -75.83 66.21 37.43
C SER A 83 -75.93 65.10 36.39
N TYR A 84 -75.04 64.11 36.48
CA TYR A 84 -74.90 63.03 35.50
C TYR A 84 -74.89 61.68 36.20
N LEU A 85 -75.44 60.65 35.54
CA LEU A 85 -75.36 59.27 35.97
C LEU A 85 -75.16 58.35 34.77
N TRP A 86 -74.04 57.64 34.71
CA TRP A 86 -73.67 56.72 33.64
C TRP A 86 -74.04 55.27 33.96
N THR A 87 -74.55 54.56 32.96
CA THR A 87 -74.87 53.12 33.04
C THR A 87 -74.47 52.40 31.75
N PRO A 88 -73.92 51.17 31.79
CA PRO A 88 -73.54 50.40 32.98
C PRO A 88 -72.34 50.99 33.72
N SER A 89 -72.14 50.65 34.99
CA SER A 89 -71.01 51.13 35.80
C SER A 89 -69.70 50.38 35.55
N ALA A 90 -69.77 49.20 34.91
CA ALA A 90 -68.60 48.36 34.65
C ALA A 90 -67.70 49.04 33.63
N GLY A 91 -66.39 49.11 33.91
CA GLY A 91 -65.42 49.74 33.02
C GLY A 91 -65.45 51.26 33.03
N LEU A 92 -66.04 51.91 34.05
CA LEU A 92 -65.96 53.37 34.26
C LEU A 92 -65.20 53.70 35.54
N SER A 93 -64.47 54.82 35.53
CA SER A 93 -63.77 55.33 36.72
C SER A 93 -64.72 55.90 37.78
N ASP A 94 -65.80 56.53 37.34
CA ASP A 94 -66.85 57.11 38.19
C ASP A 94 -68.13 57.24 37.35
N THR A 95 -69.29 56.92 37.91
CA THR A 95 -70.56 56.99 37.17
C THR A 95 -71.28 58.32 37.33
N THR A 96 -70.83 59.20 38.22
CA THR A 96 -71.58 60.40 38.64
C THR A 96 -71.04 61.72 38.09
N ILE A 97 -69.89 61.67 37.41
CA ILE A 97 -69.24 62.84 36.83
C ILE A 97 -69.53 62.98 35.34
N ALA A 98 -69.42 64.22 34.84
CA ALA A 98 -69.60 64.50 33.42
C ALA A 98 -68.55 63.79 32.53
N ASN A 99 -67.32 63.68 33.03
CA ASN A 99 -66.17 63.22 32.25
C ASN A 99 -65.49 62.01 32.92
N PRO A 100 -66.07 60.80 32.90
CA PRO A 100 -65.40 59.61 33.40
C PRO A 100 -64.44 58.99 32.38
N LEU A 101 -63.44 58.26 32.87
CA LEU A 101 -62.61 57.38 32.05
C LEU A 101 -63.33 56.05 31.87
N ALA A 102 -63.40 55.58 30.63
CA ALA A 102 -63.96 54.31 30.22
C ALA A 102 -62.87 53.35 29.75
N PHE A 103 -62.85 52.14 30.30
CA PHE A 103 -61.92 51.05 30.02
C PHE A 103 -62.66 49.70 29.94
N PRO A 104 -63.69 49.57 29.08
CA PRO A 104 -64.39 48.29 28.92
C PRO A 104 -63.50 47.23 28.25
N THR A 105 -63.70 45.96 28.60
CA THR A 105 -62.99 44.81 27.99
C THR A 105 -63.68 44.25 26.75
N VAL A 106 -64.88 44.73 26.44
CA VAL A 106 -65.66 44.41 25.23
C VAL A 106 -66.41 45.67 24.79
N THR A 107 -66.77 45.79 23.52
CA THR A 107 -67.55 46.94 23.02
C THR A 107 -68.78 47.17 23.89
N THR A 108 -68.83 48.34 24.54
CA THR A 108 -69.83 48.67 25.56
C THR A 108 -70.48 50.00 25.23
N SER A 109 -71.81 50.03 25.32
CA SER A 109 -72.62 51.23 25.15
C SER A 109 -72.92 51.83 26.52
N TYR A 110 -72.47 53.07 26.75
CA TYR A 110 -72.72 53.81 27.98
C TYR A 110 -73.82 54.85 27.75
N VAL A 111 -74.84 54.80 28.60
CA VAL A 111 -75.96 55.73 28.62
C VAL A 111 -75.76 56.70 29.78
N VAL A 112 -75.72 58.01 29.49
CA VAL A 112 -75.71 59.06 30.50
C VAL A 112 -77.11 59.59 30.72
N THR A 113 -77.55 59.59 31.97
CA THR A 113 -78.75 60.30 32.42
C THR A 113 -78.33 61.63 33.01
N GLY A 114 -78.77 62.74 32.42
CA GLY A 114 -78.51 64.08 32.94
C GLY A 114 -79.76 64.68 33.58
N THR A 115 -79.62 65.26 34.78
CA THR A 115 -80.72 65.95 35.49
C THR A 115 -80.41 67.43 35.65
N ASP A 116 -81.36 68.29 35.28
CA ASP A 116 -81.25 69.75 35.37
C ASP A 116 -81.58 70.27 36.79
N THR A 117 -81.43 71.58 37.01
CA THR A 117 -81.76 72.21 38.30
C THR A 117 -83.24 72.13 38.68
N ASN A 118 -84.11 71.81 37.71
CA ASN A 118 -85.56 71.67 37.90
C ASN A 118 -85.99 70.22 38.14
N SER A 119 -85.02 69.31 38.35
CA SER A 119 -85.25 67.87 38.55
C SER A 119 -85.85 67.14 37.33
N CYS A 120 -85.73 67.71 36.13
CA CYS A 120 -86.07 67.06 34.87
C CYS A 120 -84.87 66.27 34.36
N SER A 121 -85.07 65.01 33.95
CA SER A 121 -84.02 64.12 33.47
C SER A 121 -84.22 63.70 32.02
N ASN A 122 -83.14 63.62 31.26
CA ASN A 122 -83.12 63.05 29.91
C ASN A 122 -81.83 62.23 29.72
N THR A 123 -81.73 61.46 28.64
CA THR A 123 -80.60 60.53 28.41
C THR A 123 -79.97 60.70 27.04
N ASP A 124 -78.68 60.39 26.93
CA ASP A 124 -77.98 60.21 25.65
C ASP A 124 -76.97 59.04 25.75
N THR A 125 -76.49 58.53 24.62
CA THR A 125 -75.68 57.30 24.55
C THR A 125 -74.37 57.53 23.80
N VAL A 126 -73.28 56.95 24.30
CA VAL A 126 -71.99 56.85 23.62
C VAL A 126 -71.52 55.40 23.57
N VAL A 127 -71.00 54.94 22.44
CA VAL A 127 -70.45 53.59 22.27
C VAL A 127 -68.92 53.65 22.33
N VAL A 128 -68.34 52.83 23.21
CA VAL A 128 -66.89 52.59 23.27
C VAL A 128 -66.61 51.25 22.62
N ASN A 129 -66.08 51.27 21.39
CA ASN A 129 -65.71 50.07 20.64
C ASN A 129 -64.33 49.57 21.09
N VAL A 130 -64.24 48.29 21.46
CA VAL A 130 -62.98 47.66 21.90
C VAL A 130 -62.47 46.74 20.80
N ASN A 131 -61.34 47.12 20.20
CA ASN A 131 -60.65 46.32 19.19
C ASN A 131 -59.70 45.32 19.87
N ALA A 132 -59.79 44.06 19.49
CA ALA A 132 -58.88 43.03 19.99
C ALA A 132 -57.43 43.30 19.53
N LEU A 133 -56.45 42.99 20.37
CA LEU A 133 -55.04 43.10 19.99
C LEU A 133 -54.70 42.07 18.90
N PRO A 134 -53.82 42.41 17.93
CA PRO A 134 -53.34 41.43 16.96
C PRO A 134 -52.54 40.32 17.65
N THR A 135 -52.62 39.10 17.09
CA THR A 135 -51.75 37.99 17.48
C THR A 135 -50.48 38.05 16.64
N ILE A 136 -49.40 38.58 17.20
CA ILE A 136 -48.09 38.64 16.53
C ILE A 136 -47.34 37.34 16.80
N THR A 137 -46.72 36.77 15.76
CA THR A 137 -45.88 35.57 15.88
C THR A 137 -44.56 35.79 15.19
N ALA A 138 -43.47 35.75 15.96
CA ALA A 138 -42.09 35.79 15.50
C ALA A 138 -41.61 34.37 15.14
N PHE A 139 -40.58 34.30 14.28
CA PHE A 139 -39.89 33.07 13.95
C PHE A 139 -39.25 32.41 15.19
N SER A 140 -38.95 31.11 15.11
CA SER A 140 -38.34 30.36 16.21
C SER A 140 -36.88 30.76 16.46
N ASP A 141 -36.46 30.67 17.72
CA ASP A 141 -35.08 30.85 18.13
C ASP A 141 -34.13 29.96 17.32
N THR A 142 -33.00 30.53 16.90
CA THR A 142 -32.02 29.86 16.03
C THR A 142 -30.61 30.17 16.50
N ALA A 143 -29.71 29.19 16.39
CA ALA A 143 -28.29 29.37 16.65
C ALA A 143 -27.52 29.37 15.32
N VAL A 144 -26.63 30.34 15.14
CA VAL A 144 -25.75 30.45 13.96
C VAL A 144 -24.34 30.82 14.37
N CYS A 145 -23.37 30.54 13.49
CA CYS A 145 -21.98 30.93 13.70
C CYS A 145 -21.77 32.42 13.47
N SER A 146 -20.79 33.00 14.16
CA SER A 146 -20.40 34.39 14.00
C SER A 146 -20.16 34.74 12.51
N GLY A 147 -20.79 35.81 12.04
CA GLY A 147 -20.68 36.31 10.66
C GLY A 147 -21.80 35.82 9.72
N VAL A 148 -22.67 34.91 10.15
CA VAL A 148 -23.84 34.47 9.37
C VAL A 148 -25.01 35.42 9.60
N SER A 149 -25.66 35.84 8.49
CA SER A 149 -26.91 36.61 8.55
C SER A 149 -28.13 35.68 8.53
N VAL A 150 -29.14 35.98 9.35
CA VAL A 150 -30.38 35.20 9.47
C VAL A 150 -31.57 36.02 8.96
N GLN A 151 -32.41 35.42 8.13
CA GLN A 151 -33.67 36.01 7.70
C GLN A 151 -34.71 35.83 8.81
N LEU A 152 -35.10 36.92 9.48
CA LEU A 152 -36.21 36.90 10.44
C LEU A 152 -37.55 36.91 9.69
N ASN A 153 -38.62 36.52 10.40
CA ASN A 153 -39.99 36.59 9.90
C ASN A 153 -40.96 36.86 11.06
N ALA A 154 -41.97 37.68 10.82
CA ALA A 154 -43.09 37.91 11.72
C ALA A 154 -44.41 37.96 10.95
N THR A 155 -45.49 37.51 11.59
CA THR A 155 -46.85 37.48 11.03
C THR A 155 -47.86 38.06 12.01
N GLY A 156 -49.06 38.38 11.53
CA GLY A 156 -50.20 38.82 12.36
C GLY A 156 -50.44 40.33 12.44
N GLY A 157 -49.52 41.15 11.93
CA GLY A 157 -49.66 42.62 11.84
C GLY A 157 -49.82 43.12 10.40
N SER A 158 -50.34 44.34 10.25
CA SER A 158 -50.35 45.12 8.99
C SER A 158 -49.10 46.00 8.84
N ALA A 159 -48.47 46.38 9.96
CA ALA A 159 -47.16 47.04 10.00
C ALA A 159 -46.30 46.43 11.11
N TYR A 160 -44.97 46.48 10.97
CA TYR A 160 -44.02 45.84 11.88
C TYR A 160 -42.90 46.81 12.26
N THR A 161 -42.37 46.68 13.46
CA THR A 161 -41.18 47.39 13.93
C THR A 161 -40.35 46.49 14.83
N TRP A 162 -39.08 46.30 14.47
CA TRP A 162 -38.15 45.41 15.17
C TRP A 162 -37.12 46.19 15.99
N VAL A 163 -36.80 45.71 17.19
CA VAL A 163 -35.79 46.27 18.08
C VAL A 163 -34.90 45.15 18.64
N PRO A 164 -33.56 45.28 18.67
CA PRO A 164 -32.76 46.43 18.23
C PRO A 164 -32.61 46.51 16.69
N ALA A 165 -32.67 47.72 16.14
CA ALA A 165 -32.59 47.94 14.69
C ALA A 165 -31.16 47.94 14.12
N ALA A 166 -30.13 48.06 14.98
CA ALA A 166 -28.75 48.33 14.56
C ALA A 166 -28.12 47.25 13.66
N THR A 167 -28.55 46.00 13.85
CA THR A 167 -28.03 44.81 13.14
C THR A 167 -29.03 44.27 12.12
N LEU A 168 -30.06 45.03 11.78
CA LEU A 168 -31.08 44.67 10.78
C LEU A 168 -30.87 45.50 9.51
N ASN A 169 -31.12 44.89 8.35
CA ASN A 169 -31.11 45.63 7.09
C ASN A 169 -32.26 46.66 6.99
N ASN A 170 -33.44 46.33 7.55
CA ASN A 170 -34.60 47.20 7.61
C ASN A 170 -35.52 46.77 8.75
N ALA A 171 -35.58 47.54 9.85
CA ALA A 171 -36.37 47.16 11.02
C ALA A 171 -37.90 47.27 10.86
N ASN A 172 -38.42 47.76 9.72
CA ASN A 172 -39.85 48.08 9.56
C ASN A 172 -40.61 47.15 8.61
N ILE A 173 -40.04 46.00 8.27
CA ILE A 173 -40.65 44.99 7.40
C ILE A 173 -40.93 43.69 8.19
N PRO A 174 -41.87 42.84 7.76
CA PRO A 174 -42.14 41.56 8.43
C PRO A 174 -40.93 40.61 8.41
N ASN A 175 -40.06 40.73 7.41
CA ASN A 175 -38.95 39.81 7.18
C ASN A 175 -37.59 40.55 7.00
N PRO A 176 -37.01 41.11 8.08
CA PRO A 176 -35.68 41.71 8.03
C PRO A 176 -34.57 40.65 8.03
N ILE A 177 -33.43 40.98 7.43
CA ILE A 177 -32.20 40.20 7.54
C ILE A 177 -31.41 40.74 8.73
N ALA A 178 -31.11 39.86 9.68
CA ALA A 178 -30.35 40.13 10.89
C ALA A 178 -28.91 39.65 10.77
N SER A 179 -27.94 40.51 11.10
CA SER A 179 -26.51 40.18 11.14
C SER A 179 -25.89 40.52 12.51
N PRO A 180 -26.35 39.89 13.61
CA PRO A 180 -25.81 40.18 14.94
C PRO A 180 -24.39 39.59 15.13
N ILE A 181 -23.56 40.30 15.89
CA ILE A 181 -22.19 39.87 16.25
C ILE A 181 -22.11 39.20 17.63
N THR A 182 -23.18 39.33 18.43
CA THR A 182 -23.35 38.69 19.73
C THR A 182 -24.79 38.19 19.84
N THR A 183 -25.05 37.22 20.72
CA THR A 183 -26.41 36.72 20.96
C THR A 183 -27.36 37.89 21.22
N THR A 184 -28.35 38.03 20.34
CA THR A 184 -29.25 39.18 20.30
C THR A 184 -30.69 38.69 20.26
N THR A 185 -31.53 39.25 21.13
CA THR A 185 -32.98 39.02 21.09
C THR A 185 -33.63 40.19 20.37
N TYR A 186 -34.34 39.88 19.28
CA TYR A 186 -35.12 40.85 18.51
C TYR A 186 -36.58 40.77 18.92
N GLN A 187 -37.12 41.89 19.39
CA GLN A 187 -38.54 42.06 19.68
C GLN A 187 -39.22 42.71 18.47
N VAL A 188 -40.32 42.11 18.01
CA VAL A 188 -41.18 42.67 16.97
C VAL A 188 -42.44 43.24 17.59
N THR A 189 -42.75 44.48 17.25
CA THR A 189 -44.07 45.08 17.49
C THR A 189 -44.85 45.07 16.18
N GLY A 190 -46.04 44.46 16.18
CA GLY A 190 -46.93 44.46 15.02
C GLY A 190 -48.19 45.27 15.31
N VAL A 191 -48.63 46.06 14.33
CA VAL A 191 -49.84 46.91 14.42
C VAL A 191 -50.88 46.44 13.41
N ASP A 192 -52.13 46.29 13.82
CA ASP A 192 -53.25 45.90 12.95
C ASP A 192 -53.83 47.09 12.15
N THR A 193 -54.87 46.85 11.36
CA THR A 193 -55.56 47.91 10.59
C THR A 193 -56.32 48.91 11.46
N ASN A 194 -56.62 48.53 12.71
CA ASN A 194 -57.35 49.37 13.67
C ASN A 194 -56.41 50.21 14.56
N GLY A 195 -55.09 50.07 14.38
CA GLY A 195 -54.07 50.78 15.13
C GLY A 195 -53.65 50.09 16.44
N CYS A 196 -54.15 48.88 16.72
CA CYS A 196 -53.80 48.12 17.91
C CYS A 196 -52.48 47.38 17.73
N SER A 197 -51.64 47.40 18.76
CA SER A 197 -50.29 46.84 18.70
C SER A 197 -50.06 45.74 19.73
N ASN A 198 -49.30 44.73 19.36
CA ASN A 198 -48.84 43.68 20.25
C ASN A 198 -47.40 43.27 19.90
N VAL A 199 -46.74 42.52 20.76
CA VAL A 199 -45.32 42.17 20.62
C VAL A 199 -45.07 40.68 20.70
N ASP A 200 -44.00 40.24 20.03
CA ASP A 200 -43.38 38.91 20.21
C ASP A 200 -41.86 39.04 20.05
N SER A 201 -41.08 37.98 20.32
CA SER A 201 -39.62 38.02 20.24
C SER A 201 -38.99 36.74 19.70
N VAL A 202 -37.81 36.89 19.08
CA VAL A 202 -36.94 35.79 18.64
C VAL A 202 -35.51 36.04 19.09
N THR A 203 -34.85 35.00 19.61
CA THR A 203 -33.44 35.04 20.02
C THR A 203 -32.54 34.37 18.99
N ILE A 204 -31.55 35.14 18.48
CA ILE A 204 -30.49 34.63 17.61
C ILE A 204 -29.23 34.43 18.44
N THR A 205 -28.85 33.18 18.66
CA THR A 205 -27.64 32.81 19.42
C THR A 205 -26.42 32.78 18.49
N ILE A 206 -25.37 33.53 18.84
CA ILE A 206 -24.13 33.57 18.06
C ILE A 206 -23.09 32.67 18.71
N ASN A 207 -22.74 31.58 18.01
CA ASN A 207 -21.65 30.68 18.38
C ASN A 207 -20.31 31.24 17.86
N ALA A 208 -19.31 31.27 18.74
CA ALA A 208 -17.97 31.68 18.36
C ALA A 208 -17.33 30.65 17.41
N LEU A 209 -16.50 31.12 16.47
CA LEU A 209 -15.73 30.22 15.60
C LEU A 209 -14.62 29.52 16.41
N PRO A 210 -14.32 28.25 16.14
CA PRO A 210 -13.16 27.59 16.75
C PRO A 210 -11.86 28.25 16.32
N THR A 211 -10.89 28.32 17.24
CA THR A 211 -9.53 28.75 16.91
C THR A 211 -8.72 27.53 16.49
N ILE A 212 -8.57 27.32 15.18
CA ILE A 212 -7.78 26.23 14.62
C ILE A 212 -6.30 26.63 14.56
N ASN A 213 -5.41 25.70 14.85
CA ASN A 213 -3.96 25.88 14.70
C ASN A 213 -3.39 24.67 13.93
N ALA A 214 -2.80 24.91 12.76
CA ALA A 214 -2.25 23.92 11.84
C ALA A 214 -0.84 23.43 12.22
N GLY A 215 -0.21 24.08 13.21
CA GLY A 215 1.18 23.88 13.60
C GLY A 215 2.13 24.93 13.00
N THR A 216 3.41 24.80 13.28
CA THR A 216 4.45 25.66 12.69
C THR A 216 4.87 25.14 11.33
N ASP A 217 5.27 26.03 10.42
CA ASP A 217 5.85 25.66 9.13
C ASP A 217 7.04 24.71 9.29
N VAL A 218 7.15 23.76 8.36
CA VAL A 218 8.19 22.71 8.37
C VAL A 218 8.93 22.70 7.04
N ALA A 219 10.23 22.44 7.08
CA ALA A 219 11.05 22.19 5.90
C ALA A 219 11.49 20.72 5.86
N ILE A 220 11.34 20.09 4.70
CA ILE A 220 11.75 18.71 4.44
C ILE A 220 12.56 18.63 3.15
N CYS A 221 13.28 17.54 2.93
CA CYS A 221 13.93 17.27 1.65
C CYS A 221 12.96 16.54 0.71
N ILE A 222 13.17 16.66 -0.61
CA ILE A 222 12.35 15.92 -1.57
C ILE A 222 12.44 14.40 -1.30
N GLY A 223 11.30 13.75 -1.15
CA GLY A 223 11.19 12.33 -0.80
C GLY A 223 10.97 12.05 0.70
N ASP A 224 11.18 13.04 1.57
CA ASP A 224 10.89 12.91 3.01
C ASP A 224 9.40 13.11 3.33
N THR A 225 9.05 12.90 4.59
CA THR A 225 7.70 13.05 5.11
C THR A 225 7.65 14.07 6.25
N ALA A 226 6.57 14.85 6.30
CA ALA A 226 6.25 15.74 7.41
C ALA A 226 4.98 15.25 8.11
N GLN A 227 4.99 15.15 9.44
CA GLN A 227 3.77 14.90 10.20
C GLN A 227 3.12 16.24 10.56
N LEU A 228 1.93 16.50 10.02
CA LEU A 228 1.16 17.70 10.36
C LEU A 228 0.48 17.50 11.72
N GLN A 229 0.16 18.58 12.43
CA GLN A 229 -0.46 18.54 13.76
C GLN A 229 -1.43 19.70 13.93
N ALA A 230 -2.71 19.46 13.60
CA ALA A 230 -3.78 20.42 13.86
C ALA A 230 -4.35 20.30 15.27
N SER A 231 -4.80 21.41 15.83
CA SER A 231 -5.48 21.49 17.14
C SER A 231 -6.62 22.52 17.11
N GLY A 232 -7.50 22.48 18.11
CA GLY A 232 -8.57 23.48 18.30
C GLY A 232 -9.93 23.16 17.66
N GLY A 233 -10.08 22.02 16.97
CA GLY A 233 -11.33 21.52 16.41
C GLY A 233 -11.72 20.15 16.97
N ASN A 234 -12.97 19.75 16.75
CA ASN A 234 -13.53 18.42 17.02
C ASN A 234 -13.50 17.53 15.75
N GLY A 235 -13.58 18.14 14.57
CA GLY A 235 -13.33 17.51 13.27
C GLY A 235 -12.34 18.32 12.46
N TYR A 236 -11.68 17.68 11.49
CA TYR A 236 -10.65 18.29 10.65
C TYR A 236 -10.84 17.93 9.18
N LEU A 237 -10.49 18.84 8.28
CA LEU A 237 -10.43 18.61 6.85
C LEU A 237 -9.26 19.40 6.25
N TRP A 238 -8.29 18.69 5.68
CA TRP A 238 -7.10 19.26 5.06
C TRP A 238 -7.27 19.42 3.55
N THR A 239 -6.78 20.53 3.01
CA THR A 239 -6.73 20.81 1.58
C THR A 239 -5.39 21.48 1.20
N PRO A 240 -4.79 21.20 0.03
CA PRO A 240 -5.20 20.19 -0.95
C PRO A 240 -4.96 18.76 -0.42
N SER A 241 -5.66 17.76 -0.98
CA SER A 241 -5.44 16.34 -0.62
C SER A 241 -4.17 15.73 -1.22
N ALA A 242 -3.55 16.42 -2.18
CA ALA A 242 -2.34 15.96 -2.84
C ALA A 242 -1.18 15.85 -1.85
N GLY A 243 -0.54 14.68 -1.81
CA GLY A 243 0.56 14.42 -0.89
C GLY A 243 0.14 14.21 0.56
N LEU A 244 -1.14 13.96 0.87
CA LEU A 244 -1.60 13.57 2.21
C LEU A 244 -2.11 12.13 2.21
N LEU A 245 -1.84 11.39 3.30
CA LEU A 245 -2.39 10.03 3.47
C LEU A 245 -3.87 10.04 3.86
N ASP A 246 -4.27 11.01 4.69
CA ASP A 246 -5.63 11.17 5.18
C ASP A 246 -5.89 12.66 5.34
N THR A 247 -7.02 13.15 4.85
CA THR A 247 -7.38 14.57 4.97
C THR A 247 -8.29 14.86 6.15
N THR A 248 -8.76 13.87 6.89
CA THR A 248 -9.86 14.01 7.86
C THR A 248 -9.43 13.95 9.34
N ILE A 249 -8.15 13.66 9.58
CA ILE A 249 -7.57 13.54 10.93
C ILE A 249 -6.77 14.78 11.32
N ALA A 250 -6.55 14.96 12.62
CA ALA A 250 -5.76 16.07 13.15
C ALA A 250 -4.28 16.00 12.73
N ASN A 251 -3.73 14.80 12.59
CA ASN A 251 -2.28 14.55 12.47
C ASN A 251 -1.87 13.73 11.24
N PRO A 252 -2.23 14.15 10.01
CA PRO A 252 -1.91 13.39 8.81
C PRO A 252 -0.43 13.44 8.47
N LEU A 253 0.04 12.40 7.77
CA LEU A 253 1.36 12.39 7.15
C LEU A 253 1.30 13.05 5.77
N ALA A 254 2.21 13.99 5.54
CA ALA A 254 2.39 14.72 4.29
C ALA A 254 3.69 14.31 3.59
N PHE A 255 3.63 14.10 2.27
CA PHE A 255 4.72 13.76 1.37
C PHE A 255 4.67 14.61 0.07
N PRO A 256 4.67 15.95 0.19
CA PRO A 256 4.62 16.80 -1.00
C PRO A 256 5.92 16.69 -1.82
N THR A 257 5.80 16.73 -3.14
CA THR A 257 6.96 16.71 -4.07
C THR A 257 7.48 18.11 -4.40
N VAL A 258 6.70 19.14 -4.08
CA VAL A 258 7.02 20.57 -4.23
C VAL A 258 6.51 21.32 -3.00
N THR A 259 7.08 22.48 -2.68
CA THR A 259 6.59 23.31 -1.57
C THR A 259 5.08 23.53 -1.67
N THR A 260 4.36 23.07 -0.65
CA THR A 260 2.90 23.03 -0.64
C THR A 260 2.37 23.68 0.62
N THR A 261 1.39 24.57 0.47
CA THR A 261 0.63 25.15 1.57
C THR A 261 -0.60 24.30 1.81
N TYR A 262 -0.70 23.70 3.00
CA TYR A 262 -1.88 22.98 3.45
C TYR A 262 -2.75 23.89 4.31
N ILE A 263 -4.05 23.82 4.10
CA ILE A 263 -5.09 24.54 4.84
C ILE A 263 -5.89 23.48 5.59
N VAL A 264 -5.96 23.62 6.91
CA VAL A 264 -6.85 22.80 7.74
C VAL A 264 -8.09 23.60 8.06
N MET A 265 -9.25 23.00 7.78
CA MET A 265 -10.54 23.45 8.26
C MET A 265 -10.94 22.57 9.44
N GLY A 266 -11.30 23.18 10.56
CA GLY A 266 -11.76 22.46 11.75
C GLY A 266 -13.14 22.91 12.19
N THR A 267 -13.93 21.96 12.69
CA THR A 267 -15.30 22.21 13.17
C THR A 267 -15.39 22.09 14.69
N ASP A 268 -16.17 22.94 15.34
CA ASP A 268 -16.48 22.81 16.76
C ASP A 268 -17.69 21.88 17.00
N THR A 269 -18.13 21.73 18.26
CA THR A 269 -19.32 20.94 18.62
C THR A 269 -20.64 21.53 18.09
N ASN A 270 -20.64 22.79 17.69
CA ASN A 270 -21.79 23.52 17.14
C ASN A 270 -21.75 23.62 15.61
N ALA A 271 -20.87 22.85 14.95
CA ALA A 271 -20.62 22.85 13.51
C ALA A 271 -20.14 24.20 12.94
N CYS A 272 -19.54 25.06 13.75
CA CYS A 272 -18.85 26.26 13.28
C CYS A 272 -17.45 25.92 12.77
N GLU A 273 -17.09 26.50 11.63
CA GLU A 273 -15.83 26.23 10.93
C GLU A 273 -14.81 27.34 11.18
N GLY A 274 -13.58 26.94 11.48
CA GLY A 274 -12.39 27.78 11.48
C GLY A 274 -11.33 27.19 10.57
N THR A 275 -10.38 28.00 10.13
CA THR A 275 -9.29 27.54 9.25
C THR A 275 -7.95 28.07 9.71
N ASP A 276 -6.89 27.30 9.46
CA ASP A 276 -5.50 27.76 9.58
C ASP A 276 -4.62 27.12 8.51
N THR A 277 -3.41 27.66 8.30
CA THR A 277 -2.51 27.22 7.23
C THR A 277 -1.14 26.82 7.76
N ILE A 278 -0.54 25.81 7.14
CA ILE A 278 0.84 25.37 7.36
C ILE A 278 1.55 25.25 6.01
N VAL A 279 2.78 25.75 5.91
CA VAL A 279 3.63 25.60 4.73
C VAL A 279 4.62 24.47 4.95
N VAL A 280 4.59 23.47 4.08
CA VAL A 280 5.61 22.42 4.00
C VAL A 280 6.55 22.75 2.86
N THR A 281 7.74 23.25 3.21
CA THR A 281 8.79 23.62 2.25
C THR A 281 9.57 22.38 1.83
N VAL A 282 9.63 22.11 0.52
CA VAL A 282 10.35 20.95 -0.03
C VAL A 282 11.65 21.44 -0.66
N ASN A 283 12.77 21.13 -0.01
CA ASN A 283 14.10 21.47 -0.48
C ASN A 283 14.60 20.41 -1.48
N PRO A 284 15.16 20.81 -2.63
CA PRO A 284 15.76 19.87 -3.57
C PRO A 284 16.99 19.19 -2.96
N LEU A 285 17.29 17.96 -3.39
CA LEU A 285 18.53 17.31 -3.00
C LEU A 285 19.74 18.04 -3.63
N PRO A 286 20.88 18.13 -2.93
CA PRO A 286 22.10 18.63 -3.52
C PRO A 286 22.59 17.72 -4.65
N THR A 287 23.21 18.33 -5.67
CA THR A 287 23.92 17.60 -6.73
C THR A 287 25.33 17.32 -6.25
N ILE A 288 25.53 16.17 -5.59
CA ILE A 288 26.85 15.73 -5.12
C ILE A 288 27.61 15.11 -6.29
N SER A 289 28.90 15.44 -6.40
CA SER A 289 29.83 14.76 -7.30
C SER A 289 31.04 14.31 -6.50
N ALA A 290 31.49 13.06 -6.68
CA ALA A 290 32.69 12.48 -6.06
C ALA A 290 34.01 12.99 -6.68
N GLY A 291 33.91 13.72 -7.80
CA GLY A 291 35.05 14.25 -8.55
C GLY A 291 35.73 13.21 -9.44
N LEU A 292 36.46 13.72 -10.44
CA LEU A 292 37.13 12.97 -11.52
C LEU A 292 36.16 12.15 -12.40
N THR A 293 36.68 11.58 -13.50
CA THR A 293 35.96 10.56 -14.27
C THR A 293 35.55 9.42 -13.35
N ASP A 294 34.44 8.71 -13.63
CA ASP A 294 33.88 7.62 -12.79
C ASP A 294 34.90 6.59 -12.28
N THR A 295 36.07 6.49 -12.92
CA THR A 295 37.20 5.66 -12.50
C THR A 295 38.52 6.43 -12.50
N VAL A 296 39.31 6.22 -11.45
CA VAL A 296 40.70 6.70 -11.28
C VAL A 296 41.63 5.48 -11.23
N TYR A 297 42.69 5.48 -12.02
CA TYR A 297 43.67 4.39 -12.07
C TYR A 297 44.91 4.77 -11.24
N ILE A 298 45.35 3.88 -10.35
CA ILE A 298 46.56 4.02 -9.53
C ILE A 298 47.39 2.74 -9.54
N CYS A 299 48.70 2.85 -9.32
CA CYS A 299 49.55 1.68 -9.09
C CYS A 299 49.39 1.17 -7.65
N ASN A 300 49.72 -0.10 -7.42
CA ASN A 300 49.71 -0.64 -6.07
C ASN A 300 50.67 0.15 -5.15
N GLY A 301 50.17 0.65 -4.03
CA GLY A 301 50.92 1.49 -3.08
C GLY A 301 50.85 3.00 -3.34
N ASP A 302 50.29 3.42 -4.47
CA ASP A 302 50.05 4.85 -4.74
C ASP A 302 48.78 5.35 -4.03
N SER A 303 48.61 6.67 -4.01
CA SER A 303 47.42 7.33 -3.48
C SER A 303 46.74 8.19 -4.54
N ALA A 304 45.42 8.20 -4.55
CA ALA A 304 44.60 9.14 -5.33
C ALA A 304 43.99 10.20 -4.40
N GLN A 305 43.88 11.45 -4.88
CA GLN A 305 43.09 12.47 -4.21
C GLN A 305 41.67 12.46 -4.78
N LEU A 306 40.67 12.26 -3.92
CA LEU A 306 39.26 12.41 -4.27
C LEU A 306 38.87 13.88 -4.17
N ASN A 307 37.82 14.33 -4.87
CA ASN A 307 37.40 15.73 -4.88
C ASN A 307 35.88 15.85 -4.93
N ALA A 308 35.23 15.76 -3.77
CA ALA A 308 33.80 15.95 -3.68
C ALA A 308 33.38 17.42 -3.84
N THR A 309 32.25 17.65 -4.51
CA THR A 309 31.62 18.96 -4.65
C THR A 309 30.09 18.86 -4.47
N GLY A 310 29.43 20.01 -4.30
CA GLY A 310 27.97 20.12 -4.24
C GLY A 310 27.35 20.09 -2.85
N GLY A 311 28.10 19.75 -1.80
CA GLY A 311 27.67 19.77 -0.40
C GLY A 311 28.37 20.85 0.44
N THR A 312 27.82 21.14 1.62
CA THR A 312 28.48 21.94 2.68
C THR A 312 29.26 21.05 3.64
N SER A 313 28.90 19.77 3.76
CA SER A 313 29.64 18.74 4.50
C SER A 313 29.65 17.43 3.74
N TYR A 314 30.63 16.56 4.02
CA TYR A 314 30.89 15.34 3.27
C TYR A 314 31.20 14.19 4.22
N VAL A 315 30.78 12.98 3.87
CA VAL A 315 31.16 11.73 4.54
C VAL A 315 31.45 10.67 3.48
N TRP A 316 32.66 10.14 3.48
CA TRP A 316 33.11 9.10 2.58
C TRP A 316 33.00 7.71 3.23
N THR A 317 32.64 6.73 2.40
CA THR A 317 32.60 5.31 2.76
C THR A 317 33.21 4.47 1.64
N PRO A 318 33.96 3.38 1.94
CA PRO A 318 34.32 2.91 3.27
C PRO A 318 35.34 3.83 3.97
N ASN A 319 35.31 3.88 5.30
CA ASN A 319 36.28 4.62 6.11
C ASN A 319 37.57 3.82 6.33
N THR A 320 38.12 3.27 5.25
CA THR A 320 39.32 2.44 5.24
C THR A 320 40.25 2.90 4.14
N ASN A 321 41.56 2.94 4.42
CA ASN A 321 42.57 3.41 3.48
C ASN A 321 42.29 4.82 2.93
N ILE A 322 41.77 5.69 3.80
CA ILE A 322 41.41 7.08 3.51
C ILE A 322 41.97 7.97 4.62
N THR A 323 42.52 9.13 4.27
CA THR A 323 43.18 10.00 5.26
C THR A 323 42.20 10.68 6.21
N ASN A 324 41.06 11.13 5.71
CA ASN A 324 39.98 11.71 6.51
C ASN A 324 38.66 11.57 5.73
N ASN A 325 37.72 10.78 6.24
CA ASN A 325 36.47 10.54 5.53
C ASN A 325 35.45 11.68 5.64
N THR A 326 35.70 12.78 6.35
CA THR A 326 34.72 13.87 6.53
C THR A 326 35.05 15.16 5.78
N ILE A 327 36.10 15.16 4.96
CA ILE A 327 36.50 16.32 4.14
C ILE A 327 36.12 16.10 2.68
N ALA A 328 36.00 17.19 1.92
CA ALA A 328 35.68 17.14 0.49
C ALA A 328 36.76 16.42 -0.32
N ASN A 329 38.04 16.64 0.03
CA ASN A 329 39.19 16.27 -0.78
C ASN A 329 40.21 15.34 -0.09
N PRO A 330 39.81 14.15 0.36
CA PRO A 330 40.70 13.21 1.04
C PRO A 330 41.63 12.49 0.06
N PHE A 331 42.69 11.91 0.61
CA PHE A 331 43.55 10.97 -0.11
C PHE A 331 43.13 9.54 0.23
N VAL A 332 43.09 8.68 -0.77
CA VAL A 332 42.80 7.25 -0.66
C VAL A 332 43.94 6.41 -1.22
N PHE A 333 44.19 5.27 -0.60
CA PHE A 333 45.31 4.37 -0.92
C PHE A 333 44.88 2.90 -0.76
N PRO A 334 43.82 2.45 -1.46
CA PRO A 334 43.31 1.10 -1.30
C PRO A 334 44.31 0.05 -1.84
N PRO A 335 44.45 -1.13 -1.18
CA PRO A 335 45.35 -2.19 -1.64
C PRO A 335 44.81 -2.99 -2.83
N VAL A 336 43.51 -2.85 -3.12
CA VAL A 336 42.79 -3.49 -4.23
C VAL A 336 41.77 -2.50 -4.78
N THR A 337 41.29 -2.72 -6.01
CA THR A 337 40.25 -1.87 -6.60
C THR A 337 39.06 -1.70 -5.66
N THR A 338 38.77 -0.46 -5.29
CA THR A 338 37.77 -0.12 -4.27
C THR A 338 36.89 1.03 -4.75
N THR A 339 35.58 0.89 -4.56
CA THR A 339 34.62 1.96 -4.81
C THR A 339 34.43 2.78 -3.53
N TYR A 340 34.63 4.08 -3.62
CA TYR A 340 34.36 5.04 -2.55
C TYR A 340 33.06 5.80 -2.87
N TYR A 341 32.18 5.89 -1.89
CA TYR A 341 30.94 6.65 -1.94
C TYR A 341 31.08 7.90 -1.08
N VAL A 342 30.67 9.05 -1.59
CA VAL A 342 30.53 10.27 -0.80
C VAL A 342 29.07 10.56 -0.58
N THR A 343 28.69 10.83 0.67
CA THR A 343 27.43 11.46 1.03
C THR A 343 27.70 12.92 1.35
N GLY A 344 27.15 13.83 0.56
CA GLY A 344 27.23 15.27 0.79
C GLY A 344 25.92 15.81 1.33
N THR A 345 25.98 16.68 2.33
CA THR A 345 24.81 17.35 2.91
C THR A 345 24.88 18.85 2.62
N ASP A 346 23.76 19.49 2.29
CA ASP A 346 23.68 20.92 2.00
C ASP A 346 23.34 21.78 3.22
N ALA A 347 23.12 23.10 3.02
CA ALA A 347 22.74 24.02 4.08
C ALA A 347 21.33 23.78 4.65
N ASN A 348 20.46 23.08 3.90
CA ASN A 348 19.11 22.72 4.28
C ASN A 348 19.04 21.32 4.92
N THR A 349 20.19 20.74 5.29
CA THR A 349 20.33 19.39 5.84
C THR A 349 19.91 18.26 4.90
N CYS A 350 19.73 18.54 3.61
CA CYS A 350 19.43 17.53 2.60
C CYS A 350 20.70 16.85 2.15
N SER A 351 20.67 15.51 2.11
CA SER A 351 21.82 14.70 1.73
C SER A 351 21.58 13.94 0.43
N ASN A 352 22.61 13.85 -0.38
CA ASN A 352 22.65 12.98 -1.55
C ASN A 352 24.03 12.32 -1.66
N SER A 353 24.19 11.35 -2.54
CA SER A 353 25.44 10.61 -2.68
C SER A 353 25.89 10.43 -4.12
N ASP A 354 27.21 10.29 -4.28
CA ASP A 354 27.86 9.90 -5.53
C ASP A 354 29.00 8.92 -5.22
N SER A 355 29.60 8.31 -6.25
CA SER A 355 30.67 7.33 -6.09
C SER A 355 31.80 7.50 -7.10
N VAL A 356 32.98 7.03 -6.73
CA VAL A 356 34.17 6.98 -7.59
C VAL A 356 34.87 5.64 -7.40
N VAL A 357 35.26 5.01 -8.50
CA VAL A 357 36.03 3.76 -8.48
C VAL A 357 37.51 4.08 -8.52
N VAL A 358 38.26 3.63 -7.51
CA VAL A 358 39.73 3.68 -7.53
C VAL A 358 40.23 2.31 -7.94
N SER A 359 40.64 2.19 -9.20
CA SER A 359 41.16 0.97 -9.79
C SER A 359 42.65 0.84 -9.53
N VAL A 360 43.02 -0.19 -8.78
CA VAL A 360 44.41 -0.52 -8.48
C VAL A 360 44.91 -1.49 -9.54
N PHE A 361 46.01 -1.16 -10.22
CA PHE A 361 46.63 -2.06 -11.17
C PHE A 361 47.19 -3.29 -10.45
N ALA A 362 46.66 -4.46 -10.78
CA ALA A 362 47.13 -5.76 -10.31
C ALA A 362 46.88 -6.82 -11.39
N ILE A 363 47.80 -7.78 -11.53
CA ILE A 363 47.64 -8.93 -12.42
C ILE A 363 47.30 -10.20 -11.63
N PRO A 364 46.49 -11.14 -12.17
CA PRO A 364 46.18 -12.38 -11.48
C PRO A 364 47.41 -13.26 -11.26
N ASN A 365 47.42 -14.00 -10.15
CA ASN A 365 48.40 -15.07 -9.93
C ASN A 365 48.23 -16.15 -11.01
N LEU A 366 49.36 -16.62 -11.55
CA LEU A 366 49.37 -17.73 -12.49
C LEU A 366 49.40 -19.06 -11.73
N THR A 367 48.87 -20.11 -12.36
CA THR A 367 48.88 -21.46 -11.80
C THR A 367 50.03 -22.26 -12.39
N ASP A 368 50.77 -22.95 -11.53
CA ASP A 368 51.85 -23.85 -11.93
C ASP A 368 51.34 -24.96 -12.86
N THR A 369 52.21 -25.42 -13.76
CA THR A 369 51.86 -26.41 -14.78
C THR A 369 52.97 -27.42 -15.00
N VAL A 370 52.62 -28.56 -15.57
CA VAL A 370 53.54 -29.66 -15.90
C VAL A 370 53.71 -29.73 -17.41
N LEU A 371 54.95 -29.93 -17.86
CA LEU A 371 55.34 -30.09 -19.25
C LEU A 371 56.08 -31.42 -19.39
N CYS A 372 55.62 -32.27 -20.31
CA CYS A 372 56.34 -33.48 -20.66
C CYS A 372 57.50 -33.13 -21.59
N VAL A 373 58.71 -33.59 -21.27
CA VAL A 373 59.91 -33.29 -22.05
C VAL A 373 59.71 -33.70 -23.51
N GLY A 374 59.99 -32.78 -24.43
CA GLY A 374 59.75 -32.93 -25.87
C GLY A 374 58.45 -32.31 -26.38
N ASP A 375 57.52 -31.93 -25.49
CA ASP A 375 56.31 -31.20 -25.84
C ASP A 375 56.52 -29.67 -25.71
N SER A 376 55.46 -28.88 -25.96
CA SER A 376 55.45 -27.44 -25.70
C SER A 376 54.12 -27.01 -25.11
N ILE A 377 54.14 -26.03 -24.21
CA ILE A 377 52.94 -25.47 -23.57
C ILE A 377 52.90 -23.96 -23.75
N GLN A 378 51.69 -23.41 -23.95
CA GLN A 378 51.48 -21.97 -24.02
C GLN A 378 51.26 -21.41 -22.60
N LEU A 379 52.14 -20.50 -22.17
CA LEU A 379 51.92 -19.70 -20.98
C LEU A 379 50.95 -18.58 -21.32
N THR A 380 50.14 -18.11 -20.36
CA THR A 380 49.22 -16.98 -20.59
C THR A 380 49.24 -16.05 -19.39
N ALA A 381 49.61 -14.80 -19.60
CA ALA A 381 49.47 -13.71 -18.65
C ALA A 381 48.36 -12.75 -19.09
N TYR A 382 47.65 -12.19 -18.12
CA TYR A 382 46.55 -11.26 -18.35
C TYR A 382 46.95 -9.85 -17.92
N GLY A 383 46.74 -8.89 -18.80
CA GLY A 383 46.93 -7.47 -18.53
C GLY A 383 45.87 -6.64 -19.28
N PRO A 384 45.72 -5.35 -18.92
CA PRO A 384 44.80 -4.45 -19.58
C PRO A 384 45.18 -4.23 -21.07
N PRO A 385 44.25 -3.75 -21.90
CA PRO A 385 44.53 -3.44 -23.30
C PRO A 385 45.71 -2.46 -23.43
N GLY A 386 46.67 -2.79 -24.29
CA GLY A 386 47.87 -1.96 -24.50
C GLY A 386 48.99 -2.17 -23.48
N ALA A 387 48.84 -3.10 -22.53
CA ALA A 387 49.93 -3.48 -21.62
C ALA A 387 51.11 -4.13 -22.37
N THR A 388 52.31 -3.92 -21.85
CA THR A 388 53.54 -4.60 -22.29
C THR A 388 53.88 -5.74 -21.33
N TYR A 389 54.52 -6.78 -21.85
CA TYR A 389 54.84 -8.00 -21.12
C TYR A 389 56.34 -8.26 -21.20
N THR A 390 56.96 -8.75 -20.12
CA THR A 390 58.36 -9.16 -20.12
C THR A 390 58.53 -10.38 -19.22
N TRP A 391 58.91 -11.52 -19.80
CA TRP A 391 59.12 -12.79 -19.12
C TRP A 391 60.62 -13.01 -18.82
N THR A 392 60.92 -13.48 -17.61
CA THR A 392 62.28 -13.81 -17.16
C THR A 392 62.32 -15.15 -16.42
N PRO A 393 63.31 -16.03 -16.68
CA PRO A 393 64.32 -15.92 -17.73
C PRO A 393 63.70 -16.05 -19.15
N PRO A 394 64.33 -15.48 -20.19
CA PRO A 394 63.82 -15.59 -21.57
C PRO A 394 64.11 -16.95 -22.24
N THR A 395 64.81 -17.85 -21.54
CA THR A 395 65.25 -19.14 -22.06
C THR A 395 64.07 -20.07 -22.32
N ASP A 396 64.17 -20.84 -23.40
CA ASP A 396 63.17 -21.81 -23.87
C ASP A 396 61.78 -21.20 -24.17
N LEU A 397 61.65 -19.87 -24.21
CA LEU A 397 60.44 -19.15 -24.60
C LEU A 397 60.47 -18.77 -26.09
N SER A 398 59.32 -18.87 -26.76
CA SER A 398 59.18 -18.47 -28.16
C SER A 398 59.35 -16.95 -28.36
N ASN A 399 58.80 -16.13 -27.46
CA ASN A 399 59.01 -14.69 -27.41
C ASN A 399 58.75 -14.16 -25.99
N PRO A 400 59.75 -13.68 -25.24
CA PRO A 400 59.57 -13.24 -23.86
C PRO A 400 58.81 -11.90 -23.72
N ASN A 401 58.35 -11.27 -24.79
CA ASN A 401 57.71 -9.94 -24.75
C ASN A 401 56.23 -9.92 -25.13
N ILE A 402 55.58 -11.09 -25.19
CA ILE A 402 54.14 -11.21 -25.49
C ILE A 402 53.39 -11.78 -24.28
N SER A 403 52.06 -11.61 -24.26
CA SER A 403 51.23 -12.13 -23.17
C SER A 403 51.17 -13.65 -23.13
N ASN A 404 51.39 -14.33 -24.26
CA ASN A 404 51.13 -15.75 -24.42
C ASN A 404 52.26 -16.55 -25.11
N PRO A 405 53.50 -16.53 -24.57
CA PRO A 405 54.62 -17.27 -25.14
C PRO A 405 54.44 -18.78 -25.00
N TYR A 406 55.08 -19.53 -25.90
CA TYR A 406 55.23 -20.98 -25.76
C TYR A 406 56.56 -21.29 -25.06
N THR A 407 56.58 -22.28 -24.18
CA THR A 407 57.80 -22.86 -23.62
C THR A 407 57.93 -24.33 -23.97
N SER A 408 59.17 -24.78 -24.22
CA SER A 408 59.55 -26.17 -24.45
C SER A 408 60.75 -26.56 -23.58
N THR A 409 60.79 -26.07 -22.34
CA THR A 409 61.91 -26.32 -21.43
C THR A 409 62.08 -27.80 -21.08
N THR A 410 63.32 -28.24 -20.90
CA THR A 410 63.66 -29.62 -20.54
C THR A 410 63.98 -29.79 -19.06
N VAL A 411 63.98 -28.69 -18.29
CA VAL A 411 64.20 -28.68 -16.84
C VAL A 411 63.12 -27.85 -16.17
N THR A 412 62.89 -28.09 -14.88
CA THR A 412 61.91 -27.29 -14.12
C THR A 412 62.39 -25.84 -14.00
N ILE A 413 61.61 -24.89 -14.52
CA ILE A 413 61.92 -23.45 -14.52
C ILE A 413 60.75 -22.66 -13.94
N THR A 414 61.06 -21.65 -13.13
CA THR A 414 60.08 -20.64 -12.71
C THR A 414 60.24 -19.40 -13.56
N TYR A 415 59.21 -19.05 -14.32
CA TYR A 415 59.15 -17.82 -15.08
C TYR A 415 58.47 -16.72 -14.26
N THR A 416 59.07 -15.54 -14.20
CA THR A 416 58.46 -14.31 -13.68
C THR A 416 58.03 -13.46 -14.86
N VAL A 417 56.75 -13.08 -14.92
CA VAL A 417 56.23 -12.11 -15.89
C VAL A 417 56.04 -10.76 -15.22
N THR A 418 56.60 -9.73 -15.84
CA THR A 418 56.38 -8.33 -15.51
C THR A 418 55.42 -7.75 -16.53
N VAL A 419 54.31 -7.18 -16.07
CA VAL A 419 53.31 -6.52 -16.91
C VAL A 419 53.30 -5.04 -16.57
N GLN A 420 53.39 -4.19 -17.60
CA GLN A 420 53.31 -2.74 -17.46
C GLN A 420 52.11 -2.20 -18.23
N ASP A 421 51.24 -1.45 -17.57
CA ASP A 421 50.08 -0.81 -18.22
C ASP A 421 50.46 0.49 -18.96
N THR A 422 49.48 1.09 -19.64
CA THR A 422 49.67 2.36 -20.37
C THR A 422 49.95 3.56 -19.46
N ASN A 423 49.67 3.45 -18.16
CA ASN A 423 49.95 4.47 -17.14
C ASN A 423 51.31 4.26 -16.47
N SER A 424 52.12 3.33 -17.00
CA SER A 424 53.43 2.94 -16.47
C SER A 424 53.40 2.23 -15.11
N CYS A 425 52.25 1.75 -14.66
CA CYS A 425 52.15 0.87 -13.49
C CYS A 425 52.71 -0.51 -13.81
N ILE A 426 53.49 -1.07 -12.90
CA ILE A 426 54.18 -2.35 -13.07
C ILE A 426 53.71 -3.30 -11.97
N ASP A 427 53.40 -4.54 -12.37
CA ASP A 427 53.10 -5.64 -11.46
C ASP A 427 53.73 -6.93 -12.00
N THR A 428 54.04 -7.86 -11.10
CA THR A 428 54.76 -9.09 -11.41
C THR A 428 54.09 -10.30 -10.80
N THR A 429 54.03 -11.40 -11.56
CA THR A 429 53.60 -12.71 -11.06
C THR A 429 54.54 -13.79 -11.57
N GLN A 430 54.49 -14.97 -10.94
CA GLN A 430 55.32 -16.11 -11.28
C GLN A 430 54.48 -17.31 -11.71
N ILE A 431 55.08 -18.16 -12.53
CA ILE A 431 54.57 -19.49 -12.88
C ILE A 431 55.73 -20.48 -12.88
N THR A 432 55.58 -21.60 -12.19
CA THR A 432 56.54 -22.71 -12.25
C THR A 432 56.07 -23.73 -13.28
N VAL A 433 56.95 -24.01 -14.24
CA VAL A 433 56.77 -25.06 -15.25
C VAL A 433 57.65 -26.23 -14.84
N THR A 434 57.02 -27.32 -14.43
CA THR A 434 57.72 -28.55 -14.03
C THR A 434 57.95 -29.43 -15.25
N ALA A 435 59.21 -29.62 -15.63
CA ALA A 435 59.56 -30.51 -16.73
C ALA A 435 59.72 -31.95 -16.23
N GLU A 436 59.03 -32.88 -16.87
CA GLU A 436 59.02 -34.29 -16.52
C GLU A 436 59.29 -35.18 -17.72
N ASP A 437 60.15 -36.18 -17.54
CA ASP A 437 60.44 -37.15 -18.59
C ASP A 437 59.22 -38.03 -18.86
N LYS A 438 58.98 -38.33 -20.14
CA LYS A 438 57.93 -39.29 -20.51
C LYS A 438 58.30 -40.69 -20.00
N PRO A 439 57.32 -41.49 -19.55
CA PRO A 439 57.57 -42.91 -19.31
C PRO A 439 58.06 -43.58 -20.60
N ASN A 440 58.68 -44.76 -20.49
CA ASN A 440 58.99 -45.61 -21.64
C ASN A 440 58.05 -46.81 -21.61
N ALA A 441 57.05 -46.81 -22.49
CA ALA A 441 56.07 -47.88 -22.60
C ALA A 441 56.67 -49.07 -23.34
N ALA A 442 56.62 -50.25 -22.72
CA ALA A 442 57.11 -51.48 -23.31
C ALA A 442 56.39 -52.70 -22.71
N PHE A 443 56.18 -53.73 -23.53
CA PHE A 443 55.63 -55.01 -23.08
C PHE A 443 56.02 -56.16 -24.01
N THR A 444 55.93 -57.39 -23.49
CA THR A 444 56.01 -58.62 -24.27
C THR A 444 54.68 -59.37 -24.18
N VAL A 445 54.45 -60.29 -25.11
CA VAL A 445 53.21 -61.07 -25.16
C VAL A 445 53.50 -62.51 -25.56
N GLU A 446 52.90 -63.43 -24.81
CA GLU A 446 52.92 -64.87 -25.08
C GLU A 446 51.49 -65.32 -25.41
N THR A 447 51.31 -66.08 -26.49
CA THR A 447 49.99 -66.52 -26.95
C THR A 447 49.88 -68.04 -26.90
N THR A 448 48.74 -68.52 -26.40
CA THR A 448 48.42 -69.96 -26.36
C THR A 448 47.00 -70.20 -26.89
N PRO A 449 46.76 -71.29 -27.63
CA PRO A 449 45.41 -71.59 -28.12
C PRO A 449 44.52 -72.09 -26.98
N ALA A 450 43.27 -71.62 -26.93
CA ALA A 450 42.27 -71.97 -25.92
C ALA A 450 40.90 -72.20 -26.57
N CYS A 451 39.96 -72.81 -25.84
CA CYS A 451 38.65 -73.18 -26.40
C CYS A 451 37.82 -72.03 -27.01
N ASP A 452 37.96 -70.81 -26.47
CA ASP A 452 37.17 -69.65 -26.88
C ASP A 452 37.99 -68.59 -27.63
N GLY A 453 39.26 -68.89 -27.93
CA GLY A 453 40.14 -67.95 -28.59
C GLY A 453 41.63 -68.20 -28.32
N ILE A 454 42.44 -67.19 -28.58
CA ILE A 454 43.86 -67.17 -28.28
C ILE A 454 44.05 -66.42 -26.98
N LEU A 455 44.49 -67.12 -25.94
CA LEU A 455 44.85 -66.51 -24.68
C LEU A 455 46.19 -65.80 -24.84
N ALA A 456 46.18 -64.48 -24.74
CA ALA A 456 47.36 -63.63 -24.70
C ALA A 456 47.66 -63.26 -23.24
N VAL A 457 48.88 -63.54 -22.81
CA VAL A 457 49.42 -63.11 -21.52
C VAL A 457 50.37 -61.96 -21.78
N PHE A 458 50.05 -60.77 -21.26
CA PHE A 458 50.85 -59.57 -21.45
C PHE A 458 51.77 -59.35 -20.25
N ASP A 459 53.06 -59.18 -20.52
CA ASP A 459 54.06 -58.86 -19.52
C ASP A 459 54.56 -57.42 -19.70
N ASN A 460 54.15 -56.53 -18.80
CA ASN A 460 54.52 -55.12 -18.84
C ASN A 460 55.96 -54.90 -18.39
N THR A 461 56.77 -54.33 -19.27
CA THR A 461 58.18 -54.01 -19.03
C THR A 461 58.44 -52.50 -19.05
N SER A 462 57.38 -51.69 -18.95
CA SER A 462 57.45 -50.24 -18.99
C SER A 462 58.24 -49.68 -17.81
N THR A 463 58.98 -48.60 -18.02
CA THR A 463 59.76 -47.91 -16.98
C THR A 463 59.33 -46.46 -16.83
N GLY A 464 59.31 -45.93 -15.60
CA GLY A 464 58.97 -44.52 -15.35
C GLY A 464 57.46 -44.19 -15.40
N ALA A 465 56.59 -45.20 -15.38
CA ALA A 465 55.14 -45.03 -15.32
C ALA A 465 54.58 -45.50 -13.96
N ASP A 466 53.53 -44.82 -13.51
CA ASP A 466 52.80 -45.08 -12.27
C ASP A 466 51.45 -45.77 -12.51
N SER A 467 50.90 -45.64 -13.72
CA SER A 467 49.65 -46.30 -14.10
C SER A 467 49.61 -46.68 -15.57
N TYR A 468 48.71 -47.59 -15.92
CA TYR A 468 48.65 -48.22 -17.24
C TYR A 468 47.21 -48.31 -17.73
N LEU A 469 47.01 -48.14 -19.03
CA LEU A 469 45.76 -48.42 -19.72
C LEU A 469 46.05 -49.28 -20.95
N TRP A 470 45.52 -50.49 -20.94
CA TRP A 470 45.54 -51.42 -22.05
C TRP A 470 44.27 -51.27 -22.87
N LEU A 471 44.41 -51.23 -24.19
CA LEU A 471 43.31 -51.27 -25.15
C LEU A 471 43.55 -52.47 -26.06
N PHE A 472 42.66 -53.46 -26.03
CA PHE A 472 42.89 -54.72 -26.75
C PHE A 472 42.42 -54.68 -28.22
N GLY A 473 41.88 -53.55 -28.69
CA GLY A 473 41.51 -53.34 -30.09
C GLY A 473 40.10 -53.80 -30.48
N ASP A 474 39.40 -54.53 -29.61
CA ASP A 474 37.97 -54.89 -29.73
C ASP A 474 37.04 -54.00 -28.89
N GLY A 475 37.60 -52.96 -28.28
CA GLY A 475 36.91 -52.04 -27.37
C GLY A 475 37.02 -52.43 -25.89
N SER A 476 37.58 -53.59 -25.56
CA SER A 476 37.88 -53.95 -24.17
C SER A 476 39.17 -53.27 -23.68
N GLN A 477 39.26 -53.07 -22.36
CA GLN A 477 40.36 -52.38 -21.71
C GLN A 477 40.74 -53.01 -20.37
N SER A 478 41.96 -52.76 -19.91
CA SER A 478 42.44 -53.17 -18.57
C SER A 478 43.39 -52.12 -17.99
N ASN A 479 43.42 -52.01 -16.66
CA ASN A 479 44.38 -51.19 -15.93
C ASN A 479 45.36 -52.04 -15.10
N GLU A 480 45.29 -53.36 -15.23
CA GLU A 480 46.20 -54.28 -14.54
C GLU A 480 47.63 -54.10 -15.04
N THR A 481 48.60 -54.37 -14.16
CA THR A 481 50.02 -54.29 -14.52
C THR A 481 50.38 -55.36 -15.54
N HIS A 482 49.95 -56.61 -15.34
CA HIS A 482 50.17 -57.75 -16.26
C HIS A 482 48.82 -58.42 -16.59
N PRO A 483 48.05 -57.89 -17.56
CA PRO A 483 46.75 -58.45 -17.89
C PRO A 483 46.86 -59.72 -18.74
N THR A 484 45.81 -60.54 -18.67
CA THR A 484 45.56 -61.62 -19.62
C THR A 484 44.27 -61.35 -20.38
N TYR A 485 44.25 -61.59 -21.68
CA TYR A 485 43.06 -61.40 -22.51
C TYR A 485 42.91 -62.50 -23.56
N THR A 486 41.67 -62.91 -23.86
CA THR A 486 41.40 -63.96 -24.86
C THR A 486 40.81 -63.34 -26.12
N PHE A 487 41.54 -63.45 -27.22
CA PHE A 487 41.14 -62.93 -28.53
C PHE A 487 40.38 -63.98 -29.33
N THR A 488 39.28 -63.61 -29.99
CA THR A 488 38.55 -64.54 -30.85
C THR A 488 39.38 -64.95 -32.07
N TYR A 489 39.35 -66.23 -32.43
CA TYR A 489 40.00 -66.74 -33.65
C TYR A 489 39.53 -66.02 -34.91
N GLY A 490 40.41 -65.92 -35.91
CA GLY A 490 40.11 -65.32 -37.21
C GLY A 490 40.04 -63.78 -37.23
N ALA A 491 40.15 -63.12 -36.09
CA ALA A 491 40.21 -61.66 -36.00
C ALA A 491 41.65 -61.16 -35.77
N SER A 492 41.96 -60.00 -36.34
CA SER A 492 43.23 -59.29 -36.11
C SER A 492 42.99 -58.19 -35.07
N PHE A 493 43.90 -58.06 -34.10
CA PHE A 493 43.78 -57.09 -33.02
C PHE A 493 45.07 -56.29 -32.85
N THR A 494 44.93 -55.00 -32.57
CA THR A 494 46.04 -54.15 -32.14
C THR A 494 45.87 -53.87 -30.66
N THR A 495 46.77 -54.41 -29.86
CA THR A 495 46.85 -54.08 -28.43
C THR A 495 47.71 -52.83 -28.26
N ILE A 496 47.20 -51.85 -27.54
CA ILE A 496 47.87 -50.60 -27.20
C ILE A 496 48.06 -50.55 -25.69
N LEU A 497 49.27 -50.26 -25.23
CA LEU A 497 49.59 -49.94 -23.85
C LEU A 497 49.89 -48.44 -23.77
N ASN A 498 49.07 -47.69 -23.03
CA ASN A 498 49.40 -46.34 -22.61
C ASN A 498 49.96 -46.40 -21.18
N ALA A 499 51.22 -46.01 -21.02
CA ALA A 499 51.87 -45.91 -19.72
C ALA A 499 51.90 -44.43 -19.29
N TYR A 500 51.41 -44.13 -18.09
CA TYR A 500 51.30 -42.77 -17.56
C TYR A 500 52.21 -42.56 -16.36
N SER A 501 52.95 -41.45 -16.33
CA SER A 501 53.66 -41.00 -15.14
C SER A 501 52.71 -40.38 -14.10
N ALA A 502 53.21 -40.13 -12.89
CA ALA A 502 52.46 -39.55 -11.78
C ALA A 502 51.77 -38.21 -12.13
N ASN A 503 52.38 -37.37 -12.97
CA ASN A 503 51.81 -36.09 -13.37
C ASN A 503 51.19 -36.09 -14.78
N GLY A 504 50.95 -37.28 -15.35
CA GLY A 504 50.14 -37.46 -16.55
C GLY A 504 50.88 -37.47 -17.88
N CYS A 505 52.21 -37.53 -17.89
CA CYS A 505 52.96 -37.76 -19.13
C CYS A 505 52.74 -39.18 -19.63
N VAL A 506 52.49 -39.32 -20.93
CA VAL A 506 52.13 -40.61 -21.55
C VAL A 506 53.12 -41.02 -22.62
N ASP A 507 53.42 -42.31 -22.65
CA ASP A 507 54.06 -42.99 -23.77
C ASP A 507 53.26 -44.24 -24.14
N THR A 508 53.35 -44.63 -25.41
CA THR A 508 52.49 -45.67 -26.00
C THR A 508 53.30 -46.76 -26.68
N ALA A 509 53.07 -48.01 -26.28
CA ALA A 509 53.54 -49.20 -26.99
C ALA A 509 52.39 -49.91 -27.71
N MET A 510 52.68 -50.56 -28.84
CA MET A 510 51.67 -51.29 -29.62
C MET A 510 52.17 -52.66 -30.05
N PHE A 511 51.26 -53.64 -30.07
CA PHE A 511 51.49 -54.98 -30.60
C PHE A 511 50.32 -55.43 -31.48
N ASN A 512 50.62 -56.02 -32.64
CA ASN A 512 49.62 -56.51 -33.58
C ASN A 512 49.56 -58.03 -33.58
N ILE A 513 48.39 -58.58 -33.21
CA ILE A 513 48.08 -60.00 -33.37
C ILE A 513 47.41 -60.17 -34.73
N SER A 514 48.05 -60.94 -35.60
CA SER A 514 47.49 -61.28 -36.91
C SER A 514 46.31 -62.25 -36.75
N SER A 515 45.38 -62.26 -37.71
CA SER A 515 44.31 -63.26 -37.80
C SER A 515 44.92 -64.66 -37.83
N LEU A 516 44.85 -65.34 -36.68
CA LEU A 516 45.30 -66.70 -36.51
C LEU A 516 44.07 -67.60 -36.51
N SER A 517 44.05 -68.59 -37.40
CA SER A 517 43.01 -69.63 -37.40
C SER A 517 43.32 -70.69 -36.34
N PHE A 518 42.28 -71.36 -35.85
CA PHE A 518 42.46 -72.46 -34.92
C PHE A 518 43.29 -73.58 -35.58
N GLU A 519 43.05 -73.89 -36.86
CA GLU A 519 43.77 -74.93 -37.61
C GLU A 519 45.28 -74.67 -37.76
N GLU A 520 45.70 -73.41 -37.90
CA GLU A 520 47.13 -73.05 -38.01
C GLU A 520 47.89 -73.24 -36.69
N GLN A 521 47.18 -73.09 -35.56
CA GLN A 521 47.73 -73.18 -34.22
C GLN A 521 47.58 -74.59 -33.61
N PHE A 522 46.80 -75.46 -34.24
CA PHE A 522 46.43 -76.75 -33.70
C PHE A 522 46.78 -77.91 -34.64
N ASN A 523 47.89 -78.60 -34.37
CA ASN A 523 48.26 -79.82 -35.07
C ASN A 523 47.95 -81.07 -34.23
N LEU A 524 46.86 -81.77 -34.56
CA LEU A 524 46.47 -82.99 -33.85
C LEU A 524 47.06 -84.25 -34.50
N THR A 525 47.87 -84.98 -33.73
CA THR A 525 48.41 -86.30 -34.10
C THR A 525 47.98 -87.37 -33.10
N PRO A 526 46.81 -88.01 -33.29
CA PRO A 526 46.37 -89.07 -32.39
C PRO A 526 47.24 -90.33 -32.49
N PRO A 527 47.42 -91.10 -31.40
CA PRO A 527 48.08 -92.39 -31.45
C PRO A 527 47.40 -93.37 -32.42
N SER A 528 48.17 -94.28 -33.02
CA SER A 528 47.68 -95.28 -33.98
C SER A 528 47.64 -96.72 -33.43
N VAL A 529 48.27 -96.96 -32.28
CA VAL A 529 48.35 -98.26 -31.60
C VAL A 529 48.09 -98.08 -30.11
N LEU A 530 47.36 -99.02 -29.53
CA LEU A 530 47.01 -99.10 -28.11
C LEU A 530 47.40 -100.49 -27.59
N THR A 531 48.25 -100.55 -26.58
CA THR A 531 48.73 -101.77 -25.90
C THR A 531 48.54 -101.63 -24.39
N PRO A 532 47.35 -101.91 -23.84
CA PRO A 532 47.03 -101.69 -22.41
C PRO A 532 47.69 -102.72 -21.48
N ASN A 533 49.03 -102.74 -21.42
CA ASN A 533 49.84 -103.69 -20.66
C ASN A 533 50.41 -103.10 -19.34
N ARG A 534 50.13 -101.82 -19.08
CA ARG A 534 50.58 -101.00 -17.95
C ARG A 534 52.09 -100.76 -17.90
N ASP A 535 52.76 -100.71 -19.04
CA ASP A 535 54.19 -100.39 -19.13
C ASP A 535 54.48 -98.87 -19.21
N GLY A 536 53.44 -98.04 -19.23
CA GLY A 536 53.49 -96.58 -19.35
C GLY A 536 53.50 -96.09 -20.80
N HIS A 537 53.52 -96.98 -21.79
CA HIS A 537 53.64 -96.67 -23.21
C HIS A 537 52.45 -97.19 -24.01
N ASN A 538 51.73 -96.27 -24.66
CA ASN A 538 50.54 -96.58 -25.44
C ASN A 538 49.49 -97.39 -24.64
N ASP A 539 49.44 -97.22 -23.32
CA ASP A 539 48.45 -97.87 -22.45
C ASP A 539 47.05 -97.28 -22.62
N GLU A 540 47.00 -96.00 -22.97
CA GLU A 540 45.78 -95.25 -23.20
C GLU A 540 45.87 -94.47 -24.50
N PHE A 541 44.76 -94.41 -25.23
CA PHE A 541 44.58 -93.44 -26.29
C PHE A 541 44.25 -92.08 -25.67
N LYS A 542 45.29 -91.29 -25.45
CA LYS A 542 45.21 -89.93 -24.90
C LYS A 542 45.91 -88.96 -25.84
N LEU A 543 45.37 -87.76 -26.00
CA LEU A 543 45.94 -86.73 -26.88
C LEU A 543 46.93 -85.87 -26.08
N ASP A 544 47.97 -85.35 -26.71
CA ASP A 544 48.85 -84.34 -26.10
C ASP A 544 48.30 -82.95 -26.44
N LEU A 545 47.65 -82.30 -25.48
CA LEU A 545 46.89 -81.07 -25.69
C LEU A 545 47.19 -80.06 -24.58
N PRO A 546 47.30 -78.75 -24.89
CA PRO A 546 47.28 -77.71 -23.87
C PRO A 546 46.07 -77.84 -22.95
N GLU A 547 46.24 -77.51 -21.67
CA GLU A 547 45.16 -77.57 -20.67
C GLU A 547 43.93 -76.77 -21.12
N ALA A 548 44.16 -75.59 -21.70
CA ALA A 548 43.13 -74.69 -22.21
C ALA A 548 42.33 -75.25 -23.41
N ILE A 549 42.78 -76.31 -24.07
CA ILE A 549 42.07 -77.01 -25.17
C ILE A 549 41.46 -78.33 -24.70
N SER A 550 42.06 -78.97 -23.69
CA SER A 550 41.58 -80.23 -23.12
C SER A 550 40.12 -80.13 -22.63
N ALA A 551 39.70 -78.95 -22.15
CA ALA A 551 38.35 -78.69 -21.65
C ALA A 551 37.24 -78.69 -22.72
N CYS A 552 37.56 -78.59 -24.00
CA CYS A 552 36.59 -78.63 -25.11
C CYS A 552 36.90 -79.74 -26.12
N THR A 553 37.69 -80.72 -25.71
CA THR A 553 38.00 -81.90 -26.52
C THR A 553 37.02 -83.01 -26.20
N ASN A 554 36.40 -83.55 -27.25
CA ASN A 554 35.56 -84.74 -27.17
C ASN A 554 36.25 -85.89 -27.92
N ILE A 555 36.24 -87.07 -27.32
CA ILE A 555 36.83 -88.28 -27.90
C ILE A 555 35.76 -89.37 -27.90
N GLU A 556 35.47 -89.94 -29.06
CA GLU A 556 34.58 -91.09 -29.19
C GLU A 556 35.31 -92.23 -29.88
N ILE A 557 35.16 -93.45 -29.35
CA ILE A 557 35.74 -94.67 -29.93
C ILE A 557 34.62 -95.62 -30.33
N PHE A 558 34.74 -96.21 -31.52
CA PHE A 558 33.77 -97.12 -32.11
C PHE A 558 34.40 -98.44 -32.54
N ASN A 559 33.66 -99.54 -32.44
CA ASN A 559 34.07 -100.81 -33.02
C ASN A 559 33.78 -100.88 -34.54
N ARG A 560 34.17 -101.97 -35.20
CA ARG A 560 33.96 -102.18 -36.65
C ARG A 560 32.50 -102.18 -37.12
N TRP A 561 31.54 -102.32 -36.20
CA TRP A 561 30.11 -102.31 -36.49
C TRP A 561 29.47 -100.92 -36.25
N GLY A 562 30.28 -99.91 -35.89
CA GLY A 562 29.80 -98.57 -35.58
C GLY A 562 29.19 -98.44 -34.18
N MET A 563 29.34 -99.43 -33.30
CA MET A 563 28.91 -99.30 -31.91
C MET A 563 29.94 -98.51 -31.11
N LYS A 564 29.47 -97.52 -30.34
CA LYS A 564 30.32 -96.72 -29.46
C LYS A 564 30.81 -97.57 -28.29
N MET A 565 32.11 -97.62 -28.11
CA MET A 565 32.78 -98.34 -27.04
C MET A 565 33.16 -97.39 -25.91
N PHE A 566 33.66 -96.19 -26.24
CA PHE A 566 34.10 -95.21 -25.27
C PHE A 566 33.73 -93.79 -25.71
N GLU A 567 33.56 -92.91 -24.72
CA GLU A 567 33.28 -91.49 -24.90
C GLU A 567 33.95 -90.70 -23.78
N SER A 568 34.68 -89.65 -24.13
CA SER A 568 35.13 -88.57 -23.24
C SER A 568 34.55 -87.26 -23.75
N LYS A 569 33.90 -86.49 -22.88
CA LYS A 569 33.26 -85.21 -23.21
C LYS A 569 33.87 -84.07 -22.41
N GLY A 570 34.32 -83.03 -23.10
CA GLY A 570 34.87 -81.81 -22.50
C GLY A 570 36.11 -82.04 -21.63
N GLN A 571 36.78 -83.17 -21.84
CA GLN A 571 37.98 -83.58 -21.12
C GLN A 571 38.79 -84.51 -22.02
N ASN A 572 40.11 -84.44 -21.92
CA ASN A 572 41.04 -85.33 -22.62
C ASN A 572 41.32 -86.59 -21.79
N ILE A 573 40.26 -87.35 -21.46
CA ILE A 573 40.36 -88.62 -20.75
C ILE A 573 40.82 -89.70 -21.75
N GLY A 574 41.88 -90.42 -21.39
CA GLY A 574 42.44 -91.48 -22.22
C GLY A 574 41.54 -92.71 -22.29
N TRP A 575 41.53 -93.40 -23.43
CA TRP A 575 40.85 -94.70 -23.58
C TRP A 575 41.81 -95.87 -23.44
N ASP A 576 41.61 -96.72 -22.44
CA ASP A 576 42.47 -97.86 -22.06
C ASP A 576 42.06 -99.20 -22.70
N GLY A 577 41.18 -99.18 -23.71
CA GLY A 577 40.64 -100.40 -24.31
C GLY A 577 39.44 -101.01 -23.57
N ARG A 578 38.80 -100.26 -22.67
CA ARG A 578 37.54 -100.69 -22.02
C ARG A 578 36.32 -99.91 -22.50
N THR A 579 35.14 -100.49 -22.36
CA THR A 579 33.90 -99.75 -22.59
C THR A 579 33.74 -98.65 -21.54
N THR A 580 32.84 -97.69 -21.76
CA THR A 580 32.45 -96.73 -20.71
C THR A 580 31.94 -97.41 -19.43
N ALA A 581 31.46 -98.66 -19.52
CA ALA A 581 31.05 -99.49 -18.38
C ALA A 581 32.22 -100.25 -17.72
N GLY A 582 33.46 -100.12 -18.23
CA GLY A 582 34.66 -100.76 -17.70
C GLY A 582 34.99 -102.15 -18.26
N GLU A 583 34.20 -102.65 -19.22
CA GLU A 583 34.38 -103.99 -19.79
C GLU A 583 35.47 -104.00 -20.87
N GLU A 584 36.33 -105.03 -20.89
CA GLU A 584 37.38 -105.13 -21.92
C GLU A 584 36.78 -105.40 -23.30
N VAL A 585 37.18 -104.58 -24.28
CA VAL A 585 36.78 -104.80 -25.66
C VAL A 585 37.78 -105.73 -26.35
N PRO A 586 37.38 -106.63 -27.27
CA PRO A 586 38.32 -107.55 -27.93
C PRO A 586 39.43 -106.85 -28.72
N ASP A 587 40.55 -107.52 -28.95
CA ASP A 587 41.62 -107.03 -29.82
C ASP A 587 41.13 -106.79 -31.24
N GLY A 588 41.65 -105.74 -31.87
CA GLY A 588 41.27 -105.36 -33.22
C GLY A 588 41.38 -103.87 -33.50
N THR A 589 40.89 -103.47 -34.67
CA THR A 589 40.88 -102.08 -35.10
C THR A 589 39.60 -101.40 -34.64
N TYR A 590 39.78 -100.28 -33.93
CA TYR A 590 38.73 -99.37 -33.50
C TYR A 590 38.87 -98.05 -34.26
N PHE A 591 37.78 -97.31 -34.37
CA PHE A 591 37.73 -96.03 -35.07
C PHE A 591 37.49 -94.93 -34.07
N TYR A 592 38.28 -93.88 -34.11
CA TYR A 592 38.11 -92.71 -33.25
C TYR A 592 37.51 -91.54 -34.00
N ILE A 593 36.74 -90.74 -33.29
CA ILE A 593 36.33 -89.39 -33.67
C ILE A 593 36.81 -88.48 -32.54
N VAL A 594 37.76 -87.61 -32.85
CA VAL A 594 38.15 -86.50 -31.98
C VAL A 594 37.49 -85.25 -32.52
N ASP A 595 36.73 -84.57 -31.68
CA ASP A 595 36.11 -83.28 -31.98
C ASP A 595 36.64 -82.24 -31.00
N VAL A 596 37.35 -81.25 -31.53
CA VAL A 596 37.78 -80.07 -30.80
C VAL A 596 37.11 -78.86 -31.43
N LYS A 597 36.05 -78.34 -30.78
CA LYS A 597 35.31 -77.14 -31.23
C LYS A 597 34.84 -77.20 -32.71
N GLY A 598 34.42 -78.38 -33.18
CA GLY A 598 33.93 -78.58 -34.54
C GLY A 598 35.00 -79.05 -35.54
N ILE A 599 36.27 -79.10 -35.13
CA ILE A 599 37.33 -79.71 -35.91
C ILE A 599 37.33 -81.20 -35.63
N ILE A 600 36.85 -81.95 -36.61
CA ILE A 600 36.68 -83.39 -36.50
C ILE A 600 37.88 -84.10 -37.13
N LYS A 601 38.67 -84.77 -36.30
CA LYS A 601 39.69 -85.73 -36.74
C LYS A 601 39.15 -87.15 -36.59
N LYS A 602 39.17 -87.90 -37.67
CA LYS A 602 38.80 -89.32 -37.67
C LYS A 602 40.01 -90.15 -38.04
N GLY A 603 40.09 -91.34 -37.47
CA GLY A 603 41.12 -92.30 -37.81
C GLY A 603 40.82 -93.65 -37.20
N SER A 604 41.79 -94.55 -37.29
CA SER A 604 41.72 -95.84 -36.64
C SER A 604 42.87 -96.02 -35.68
N ILE A 605 42.60 -96.78 -34.63
CA ILE A 605 43.59 -97.24 -33.65
C ILE A 605 43.51 -98.75 -33.57
N THR A 606 44.68 -99.39 -33.52
CA THR A 606 44.78 -100.84 -33.36
C THR A 606 45.02 -101.17 -31.90
N LEU A 607 44.08 -101.89 -31.30
CA LEU A 607 44.20 -102.43 -29.94
C LEU A 607 44.80 -103.84 -30.01
N MET A 608 45.92 -104.05 -29.32
CA MET A 608 46.60 -105.34 -29.19
C MET A 608 46.89 -105.63 -27.72
N ARG A 609 46.59 -106.83 -27.24
CA ARG A 609 46.89 -107.27 -25.87
C ARG A 609 47.84 -108.45 -25.80
#